data_AF-A0A2V7P6E3-F1
#
_entry.id   AF-A0A2V7P6E3-F1
#
_cell.length_a   1.000
_cell.length_b   1.000
_cell.length_c   1.000
_cell.angle_alpha   90.00
_cell.angle_beta   90.00
_cell.angle_gamma   90.00
#
_symmetry.space_group_name_H-M   'P 1'
#
loop_
_entity.id
_entity.type
_entity.pdbx_description
1 polymer ?
#
loop_
_entity_poly.entity_id
_entity_poly.type
_entity_poly.pdbx_seq_one_letter_code
_entity_poly.pdbx_strand_id
1 'polypeptide(L)'
;MRRGAWYRVIQLTDLQAVIEVNHRKVGVLRAWLEIQQRPPQTWSVVEGSAENRKAPPHLRGTYGVCPNCRARAPLPKKTVRTLECARCRQEFEINWEEVNGVKRAG
;
A
#
# COMPACT_ATOMS: atom_id res chain seq x y z
N MET A 1 6.34 10.28 -3.13
CA MET A 1 5.26 9.42 -2.62
C MET A 1 5.63 7.97 -2.86
N ARG A 2 5.44 7.07 -1.89
CA ARG A 2 5.70 5.63 -2.02
C ARG A 2 4.47 4.90 -2.55
N ARG A 3 4.65 3.99 -3.51
CA ARG A 3 3.60 3.13 -4.07
C ARG A 3 3.04 2.18 -3.01
N GLY A 4 1.72 2.08 -2.94
CA GLY A 4 0.97 1.22 -2.00
C GLY A 4 0.99 1.66 -0.53
N ALA A 5 1.54 2.85 -0.23
CA ALA A 5 1.49 3.40 1.12
C ALA A 5 0.22 4.23 1.31
N TRP A 6 -0.32 4.18 2.52
CA TRP A 6 -1.51 4.92 2.92
C TRP A 6 -1.13 6.31 3.42
N TYR A 7 -1.77 7.33 2.84
CA TYR A 7 -1.59 8.73 3.20
C TYR A 7 -2.92 9.32 3.57
N ARG A 8 -2.92 10.16 4.61
CA ARG A 8 -4.12 10.90 4.99
C ARG A 8 -4.36 11.99 3.97
N VAL A 9 -5.54 12.00 3.37
CA VAL A 9 -6.03 13.13 2.57
C VAL A 9 -6.48 14.22 3.54
N ILE A 10 -5.91 15.42 3.40
CA ILE A 10 -6.23 16.60 4.22
C ILE A 10 -7.23 17.49 3.50
N GLN A 11 -7.10 17.59 2.17
CA GLN A 11 -8.01 18.33 1.30
C GLN A 11 -8.21 17.55 0.00
N LEU A 12 -9.42 17.59 -0.53
CA LEU A 12 -9.79 16.91 -1.77
C LEU A 12 -10.64 17.85 -2.62
N THR A 13 -10.26 18.01 -3.88
CA THR A 13 -11.04 18.68 -4.91
C THR A 13 -11.29 17.72 -6.08
N ASP A 14 -11.90 18.21 -7.15
CA ASP A 14 -12.13 17.40 -8.34
C ASP A 14 -10.83 17.04 -9.07
N LEU A 15 -9.83 17.92 -9.07
CA LEU A 15 -8.56 17.69 -9.79
C LEU A 15 -7.39 17.32 -8.87
N GLN A 16 -7.39 17.78 -7.62
CA GLN A 16 -6.23 17.68 -6.74
C GLN A 16 -6.57 17.09 -5.38
N ALA A 17 -5.57 16.49 -4.76
CA ALA A 17 -5.60 16.12 -3.35
C ALA A 17 -4.37 16.68 -2.65
N VAL A 18 -4.55 17.11 -1.41
CA VAL A 18 -3.45 17.42 -0.49
C VAL A 18 -3.33 16.26 0.49
N ILE A 19 -2.17 15.60 0.48
CA ILE A 19 -1.88 14.46 1.35
C ILE A 19 -0.81 14.82 2.39
N GLU A 20 -0.88 14.17 3.55
CA GLU A 20 0.18 14.23 4.54
C GLU A 20 1.26 13.17 4.27
N VAL A 21 2.49 13.61 4.01
CA VAL A 21 3.67 12.74 3.83
C VAL A 21 4.76 13.20 4.79
N ASN A 22 5.14 12.36 5.77
CA ASN A 22 6.16 12.69 6.77
C ASN A 22 5.90 14.07 7.43
N HIS A 23 4.66 14.32 7.87
CA HIS A 23 4.20 15.59 8.46
C HIS A 23 4.27 16.82 7.54
N ARG A 24 4.45 16.62 6.23
CA ARG A 24 4.41 17.69 5.22
C ARG A 24 3.17 17.54 4.35
N LYS A 25 2.57 18.67 3.99
CA LYS A 25 1.46 18.74 3.02
C LYS A 25 2.04 18.67 1.61
N VAL A 26 1.55 17.73 0.81
CA VAL A 26 1.98 17.53 -0.58
C VAL A 26 0.76 17.53 -1.48
N GLY A 27 0.73 18.42 -2.49
CA GLY A 27 -0.29 18.43 -3.53
C GLY A 27 0.03 17.38 -4.60
N VAL A 28 -0.98 16.61 -5.00
CA VAL A 28 -0.90 15.59 -6.05
C VAL A 28 -2.18 15.61 -6.89
N LEU A 29 -2.10 15.10 -8.14
CA LEU A 29 -3.29 14.91 -8.95
C LEU A 29 -4.17 13.82 -8.36
N ARG A 30 -5.48 14.08 -8.27
CA ARG A 30 -6.46 13.09 -7.78
C ARG A 30 -6.43 11.82 -8.61
N ALA A 31 -6.19 11.95 -9.92
CA ALA A 31 -6.10 10.82 -10.85
C ALA A 31 -4.94 9.84 -10.56
N TRP A 32 -3.97 10.22 -9.73
CA TRP A 32 -2.87 9.33 -9.33
C TRP A 32 -3.14 8.58 -8.03
N LEU A 33 -4.28 8.84 -7.40
CA LEU A 33 -4.64 8.26 -6.12
C LEU A 33 -5.79 7.28 -6.28
N GLU A 34 -5.65 6.14 -5.63
CA GLU A 34 -6.81 5.41 -5.16
C GLU A 34 -7.21 5.98 -3.80
N ILE A 35 -8.45 6.48 -3.69
CA ILE A 35 -8.98 7.08 -2.47
C ILE A 35 -9.99 6.12 -1.87
N GLN A 36 -9.72 5.70 -0.64
CA GLN A 36 -10.57 4.81 0.13
C GLN A 36 -10.94 5.49 1.46
N GLN A 37 -12.16 5.31 1.93
CA GLN A 37 -12.66 5.99 3.14
C GLN A 37 -11.99 5.47 4.43
N ARG A 38 -11.61 4.20 4.44
CA ARG A 38 -10.95 3.54 5.58
C ARG A 38 -9.61 2.98 5.13
N PRO A 39 -8.59 2.97 6.01
CA PRO A 39 -7.37 2.22 5.75
C PRO A 39 -7.72 0.72 5.60
N PRO A 40 -6.89 -0.05 4.88
CA PRO A 40 -7.13 -1.45 4.64
C PRO A 40 -6.93 -2.18 5.95
N GLN A 41 -7.65 -3.29 6.09
CA GLN A 41 -7.53 -4.17 7.26
C GLN A 41 -6.66 -5.39 6.98
N THR A 42 -6.16 -5.51 5.74
CA THR A 42 -5.34 -6.61 5.22
C THR A 42 -4.04 -6.06 4.65
N TRP A 43 -3.04 -6.92 4.45
CA TRP A 43 -1.84 -6.54 3.72
C TRP A 43 -2.19 -6.21 2.27
N SER A 44 -1.95 -4.96 1.87
CA SER A 44 -2.03 -4.57 0.46
C SER A 44 -0.86 -5.17 -0.31
N VAL A 45 -1.15 -5.76 -1.47
CA VAL A 45 -0.13 -6.38 -2.32
C VAL A 45 0.26 -5.41 -3.42
N VAL A 46 1.53 -5.05 -3.46
CA VAL A 46 2.06 -4.05 -4.38
C VAL A 46 2.97 -4.72 -5.38
N GLU A 47 2.69 -4.54 -6.66
CA GLU A 47 3.63 -4.86 -7.72
C GLU A 47 4.80 -3.86 -7.69
N GLY A 48 5.95 -4.35 -7.24
CA GLY A 48 7.22 -3.66 -7.46
C GLY A 48 7.61 -3.67 -8.93
N SER A 49 8.71 -2.99 -9.24
CA SER A 49 9.36 -3.08 -10.55
C SER A 49 10.79 -3.53 -10.34
N ALA A 50 11.18 -4.63 -11.01
CA ALA A 50 12.53 -5.17 -10.96
C ALA A 50 13.57 -4.13 -11.43
N GLU A 51 13.16 -3.26 -12.35
CA GLU A 51 13.97 -2.19 -12.93
C GLU A 51 14.14 -0.99 -12.00
N ASN A 52 13.36 -0.88 -10.93
CA ASN A 52 13.47 0.20 -9.96
C ASN A 52 14.72 0.02 -9.08
N ARG A 53 15.88 0.42 -9.63
CA ARG A 53 17.18 0.32 -8.97
C ARG A 53 17.30 1.19 -7.72
N LYS A 54 16.39 2.12 -7.49
CA LYS A 54 16.34 2.95 -6.27
C LYS A 54 15.62 2.23 -5.11
N ALA A 55 14.87 1.15 -5.37
CA ALA A 55 14.21 0.37 -4.33
C ALA A 55 15.19 -0.61 -3.64
N PRO A 56 15.03 -0.89 -2.34
CA PRO A 56 15.71 -2.01 -1.69
C PRO A 56 15.42 -3.34 -2.41
N PRO A 57 16.38 -4.27 -2.53
CA PRO A 57 16.21 -5.52 -3.30
C PRO A 57 14.94 -6.31 -2.96
N HIS A 58 14.61 -6.44 -1.67
CA HIS A 58 13.43 -7.15 -1.19
C HIS A 58 12.08 -6.48 -1.55
N LEU A 59 12.10 -5.28 -2.15
CA LEU A 59 10.93 -4.53 -2.62
C LEU A 59 10.93 -4.30 -4.13
N ARG A 60 11.85 -4.95 -4.86
CA ARG A 60 11.92 -4.87 -6.33
C ARG A 60 10.94 -5.82 -7.02
N GLY A 61 10.52 -6.89 -6.33
CA GLY A 61 9.41 -7.75 -6.75
C GLY A 61 8.09 -7.34 -6.09
N THR A 62 7.08 -8.22 -6.17
CA THR A 62 5.82 -8.05 -5.43
C THR A 62 6.09 -8.05 -3.91
N TYR A 63 5.55 -7.06 -3.20
CA TYR A 63 5.74 -6.91 -1.76
C TYR A 63 4.45 -6.49 -1.06
N GLY A 64 4.41 -6.64 0.26
CA GLY A 64 3.26 -6.32 1.09
C GLY A 64 3.43 -4.99 1.83
N VAL A 65 2.32 -4.30 2.08
CA VAL A 65 2.26 -3.14 2.98
C VAL A 65 1.35 -3.46 4.17
N CYS A 66 1.91 -3.38 5.39
CA CYS A 66 1.17 -3.68 6.61
C CYS A 66 0.02 -2.67 6.82
N PRO A 67 -1.22 -3.13 7.10
CA PRO A 67 -2.38 -2.25 7.26
C PRO A 67 -2.26 -1.32 8.47
N ASN A 68 -1.63 -1.79 9.54
CA ASN A 68 -1.49 -1.03 10.79
C ASN A 68 -0.37 0.02 10.71
N CYS A 69 0.87 -0.41 10.49
CA CYS A 69 2.04 0.45 10.62
C CYS A 69 2.70 0.87 9.30
N ARG A 70 2.14 0.47 8.15
CA ARG A 70 2.63 0.78 6.79
C ARG A 70 4.06 0.31 6.51
N ALA A 71 4.60 -0.60 7.33
CA ALA A 71 5.86 -1.26 7.05
C ALA A 71 5.74 -2.10 5.77
N ARG A 72 6.81 -2.10 4.98
CA ARG A 72 6.90 -2.92 3.78
C ARG A 72 7.64 -4.20 4.11
N ALA A 73 7.17 -5.32 3.59
CA ALA A 73 7.80 -6.62 3.78
C ALA A 73 7.73 -7.44 2.50
N PRO A 74 8.71 -8.32 2.24
CA PRO A 74 8.55 -9.35 1.23
C PRO A 74 7.31 -10.21 1.57
N LEU A 75 6.56 -10.60 0.55
CA LEU A 75 5.42 -11.49 0.77
C LEU A 75 5.87 -12.95 0.79
N PRO A 76 5.21 -13.81 1.59
CA PRO A 76 5.43 -15.25 1.55
C PRO A 76 4.93 -15.84 0.23
N LYS A 77 5.04 -17.17 0.08
CA LYS A 77 4.40 -17.89 -1.02
C LYS A 77 2.89 -17.62 -1.01
N LYS A 78 2.27 -17.52 -2.20
CA LYS A 78 0.84 -17.20 -2.37
C LYS A 78 -0.14 -18.16 -1.68
N THR A 79 0.32 -19.32 -1.21
CA THR A 79 -0.47 -20.27 -0.42
C THR A 79 -0.73 -19.82 1.02
N VAL A 80 0.07 -18.88 1.53
CA VAL A 80 -0.06 -18.35 2.89
C VAL A 80 -1.16 -17.27 2.91
N ARG A 81 -2.07 -17.34 3.89
CA ARG A 81 -3.22 -16.42 4.00
C ARG A 81 -2.97 -15.23 4.93
N THR A 82 -2.14 -15.39 5.94
CA THR A 82 -1.84 -14.35 6.94
C THR A 82 -0.35 -14.04 7.01
N LEU A 83 0.01 -12.84 7.45
CA LEU A 83 1.40 -12.44 7.64
C LEU A 83 1.52 -11.56 8.89
N GLU A 84 2.44 -11.93 9.78
CA GLU A 84 2.83 -11.08 10.89
C GLU A 84 3.74 -9.95 10.43
N CYS A 85 3.45 -8.73 10.86
CA CYS A 85 4.34 -7.60 10.61
C CYS A 85 5.52 -7.60 11.58
N ALA A 86 6.75 -7.74 11.05
CA ALA A 86 7.97 -7.66 11.86
C ALA A 86 8.16 -6.32 12.61
N ARG A 87 7.49 -5.23 12.19
CA ARG A 87 7.59 -3.92 12.84
C ARG A 87 6.59 -3.73 13.98
N CYS A 88 5.32 -4.03 13.76
CA CYS A 88 4.27 -3.80 14.77
C CYS A 88 3.80 -5.08 15.47
N ARG A 89 4.31 -6.26 15.08
CA ARG A 89 4.02 -7.56 15.70
C ARG A 89 2.53 -7.91 15.69
N GLN A 90 1.81 -7.46 14.67
CA GLN A 90 0.39 -7.77 14.48
C GLN A 90 0.24 -8.62 13.22
N GLU A 91 -0.67 -9.59 13.26
CA GLU A 91 -0.99 -10.49 12.16
C GLU A 91 -2.25 -10.02 11.43
N PHE A 92 -2.22 -10.08 10.10
CA PHE A 92 -3.33 -9.72 9.24
C PHE A 92 -3.41 -10.66 8.04
N GLU A 93 -4.58 -10.78 7.43
CA GLU A 93 -4.74 -11.46 6.15
C GLU A 93 -4.01 -10.73 5.02
N ILE A 94 -3.61 -11.46 3.98
CA ILE A 94 -2.98 -10.93 2.78
C ILE A 94 -4.02 -10.78 1.67
N ASN A 95 -4.14 -9.57 1.13
CA ASN A 95 -5.05 -9.32 0.01
C ASN A 95 -4.45 -9.76 -1.33
N TRP A 96 -4.43 -11.07 -1.57
CA TRP A 96 -3.97 -11.61 -2.85
C TRP A 96 -4.87 -11.24 -4.04
N GLU A 97 -6.11 -10.80 -3.80
CA GLU A 97 -7.07 -10.44 -4.86
C GLU A 97 -6.71 -9.11 -5.56
N GLU A 98 -5.98 -8.22 -4.90
CA GLU A 98 -5.54 -6.93 -5.48
C GLU A 98 -4.60 -7.07 -6.69
N VAL A 99 -3.94 -8.23 -6.86
CA VAL A 99 -3.01 -8.47 -7.97
C VAL A 99 -3.74 -8.91 -9.25
N ASN A 100 -5.02 -9.30 -9.15
CA ASN A 100 -5.78 -9.88 -10.25
C ASN A 100 -6.99 -9.03 -10.65
N GLY A 101 -6.92 -7.69 -10.63
CA GLY A 101 -7.88 -6.82 -11.34
C GLY A 101 -9.39 -6.99 -11.07
N VAL A 102 -9.81 -7.80 -10.10
CA VAL A 102 -11.21 -8.04 -9.77
C VAL A 102 -11.49 -7.31 -8.47
N LYS A 103 -12.03 -6.10 -8.61
CA LYS A 103 -12.66 -5.39 -7.49
C LYS A 103 -13.87 -6.20 -7.05
N ARG A 104 -13.81 -6.83 -5.87
CA ARG A 104 -15.05 -7.23 -5.20
C ARG A 104 -15.70 -5.97 -4.62
N ALA A 105 -16.76 -5.53 -5.29
CA ALA A 105 -17.71 -4.60 -4.69
C ALA A 105 -18.40 -5.33 -3.52
N GLY A 106 -18.36 -4.71 -2.35
CA GLY A 106 -19.09 -5.10 -1.15
C GLY A 106 -19.47 -3.84 -0.38
#